data_AF-A0A942CR40-F1
#
_entry.id   AF-A0A942CR40-F1
#
_cell.length_a   1.000
_cell.length_b   1.000
_cell.length_c   1.000
_cell.angle_alpha   90.00
_cell.angle_beta   90.00
_cell.angle_gamma   90.00
#
_symmetry.space_group_name_H-M   'P 1'
#
loop_
_entity.id
_entity.type
_entity.pdbx_description
1 polymer ?
#
loop_
_entity_poly.entity_id
_entity_poly.type
_entity_poly.pdbx_seq_one_letter_code
_entity_poly.pdbx_strand_id
1 'polypeptide(L)'
;MMENPFDPRTVLFAKHAQHVVLVHFPIGLCLTAVIFEVLGKWRENAALISASYYNQVAAAIASLPVVATGLLAWHFQLEEARLKGNLLLHLVFGSLACLLMWAVVALYRRTDTAGIRARYAMQFLT
;
A
#
# COMPACT_ATOMS: atom_id res chain seq x y z
N MET A 1 36.99 10.89 -15.81
CA MET A 1 36.71 9.82 -14.84
C MET A 1 35.66 8.92 -15.45
N MET A 2 35.97 7.64 -15.67
CA MET A 2 35.01 6.66 -16.18
C MET A 2 34.03 6.32 -15.05
N GLU A 3 32.74 6.59 -15.25
CA GLU A 3 31.71 6.12 -14.33
C GLU A 3 31.66 4.59 -14.38
N ASN A 4 31.75 3.95 -13.22
CA ASN A 4 31.70 2.50 -13.10
C ASN A 4 30.25 2.03 -13.35
N PRO A 5 30.00 1.18 -14.36
CA PRO A 5 28.65 0.66 -14.65
C PRO A 5 28.06 -0.21 -13.53
N PHE A 6 28.88 -0.60 -12.54
CA PHE A 6 28.49 -1.35 -11.35
C PHE A 6 28.61 -0.53 -10.05
N ASP A 7 28.47 0.79 -10.10
CA ASP A 7 28.32 1.57 -8.86
C ASP A 7 26.94 1.26 -8.23
N PRO A 8 26.84 0.67 -7.03
CA PRO A 8 25.54 0.44 -6.38
C PRO A 8 24.75 1.73 -6.18
N ARG A 9 25.42 2.89 -6.21
CA ARG A 9 24.76 4.20 -6.22
C ARG A 9 23.95 4.45 -7.47
N THR A 10 24.34 4.00 -8.67
CA THR A 10 23.52 4.19 -9.87
C THR A 10 22.29 3.28 -9.89
N VAL A 11 22.36 2.11 -9.25
CA VAL A 11 21.20 1.21 -9.06
C VAL A 11 20.22 1.75 -8.01
N LEU A 12 20.74 2.36 -6.94
CA LEU A 12 19.93 3.01 -5.89
C LEU A 12 19.38 4.39 -6.31
N PHE A 13 20.10 5.12 -7.17
CA PHE A 13 19.73 6.44 -7.70
C PHE A 13 19.23 6.39 -9.15
N ALA A 14 18.78 5.24 -9.66
CA ALA A 14 17.95 5.15 -10.86
C ALA A 14 16.57 5.75 -10.56
N LYS A 15 16.58 7.07 -10.38
CA LYS A 15 15.67 8.00 -9.70
C LYS A 15 14.22 8.08 -10.23
N HIS A 16 13.82 7.23 -11.19
CA HIS A 16 12.49 7.33 -11.81
C HIS A 16 11.79 6.00 -12.07
N ALA A 17 12.52 4.95 -12.48
CA ALA A 17 11.88 3.68 -12.83
C ALA A 17 11.36 2.90 -11.60
N GLN A 18 12.09 2.94 -10.48
CA GLN A 18 11.73 2.20 -9.27
C GLN A 18 10.53 2.81 -8.54
N HIS A 19 10.46 4.16 -8.46
CA HIS A 19 9.37 4.84 -7.75
C HIS A 19 8.01 4.58 -8.40
N VAL A 20 7.93 4.56 -9.73
CA VAL A 20 6.68 4.28 -10.46
C VAL A 20 6.20 2.86 -10.16
N VAL A 21 7.08 1.84 -10.23
CA VAL A 21 6.70 0.45 -9.94
C VAL A 21 6.26 0.29 -8.49
N LEU A 22 6.96 0.93 -7.55
CA LEU A 22 6.67 0.83 -6.12
C LEU A 22 5.30 1.41 -5.77
N VAL A 23 4.85 2.48 -6.42
CA VAL A 23 3.53 3.09 -6.17
C VAL A 23 2.38 2.20 -6.64
N HIS A 24 2.53 1.53 -7.79
CA HIS A 24 1.43 0.72 -8.37
C HIS A 24 1.17 -0.56 -7.58
N PHE A 25 2.20 -1.14 -6.95
CA PHE A 25 2.07 -2.38 -6.21
C PHE A 25 1.04 -2.31 -5.06
N PRO A 26 1.16 -1.40 -4.06
CA PRO A 26 0.15 -1.29 -2.99
C PRO A 26 -1.23 -0.85 -3.50
N ILE A 27 -1.31 -0.08 -4.61
CA ILE A 27 -2.58 0.26 -5.24
C ILE A 27 -3.27 -1.00 -5.78
N GLY A 28 -2.52 -1.85 -6.50
CA GLY A 28 -3.03 -3.12 -7.04
C GLY A 28 -3.46 -4.08 -5.94
N LEU A 29 -2.68 -4.19 -4.85
CA LEU A 29 -3.04 -4.99 -3.69
C LEU A 29 -4.32 -4.47 -3.01
N CYS A 30 -4.45 -3.16 -2.84
CA CYS A 30 -5.64 -2.53 -2.27
C CYS A 30 -6.90 -2.79 -3.12
N LEU A 31 -6.82 -2.60 -4.45
CA LEU A 31 -7.94 -2.89 -5.35
C LEU A 31 -8.33 -4.37 -5.31
N THR A 32 -7.34 -5.26 -5.32
CA THR A 32 -7.59 -6.70 -5.26
C THR A 32 -8.20 -7.11 -3.90
N ALA A 33 -7.80 -6.46 -2.80
CA ALA A 33 -8.42 -6.66 -1.50
C ALA A 33 -9.91 -6.31 -1.53
N VAL A 34 -10.28 -5.16 -2.10
CA VAL A 34 -11.68 -4.75 -2.29
C VAL A 34 -12.46 -5.77 -3.12
N ILE A 35 -11.88 -6.27 -4.22
CA ILE A 35 -12.50 -7.30 -5.07
C ILE A 35 -12.76 -8.58 -4.27
N PHE A 36 -11.77 -9.06 -3.52
CA PHE A 36 -11.91 -10.24 -2.67
C PHE A 36 -12.94 -10.04 -1.55
N GLU A 37 -13.03 -8.84 -0.99
CA GLU A 37 -14.03 -8.53 0.03
C GLU A 37 -15.44 -8.59 -0.55
N VAL A 38 -15.67 -7.96 -1.70
CA VAL A 38 -16.98 -7.95 -2.38
C VAL A 38 -17.38 -9.37 -2.78
N LEU A 39 -16.47 -10.10 -3.43
CA LEU A 39 -16.73 -11.48 -3.86
C LEU A 39 -16.92 -12.42 -2.67
N GLY A 40 -16.13 -12.27 -1.61
CA GLY A 40 -16.24 -13.06 -0.39
C GLY A 40 -17.57 -12.82 0.33
N LYS A 41 -18.06 -11.57 0.36
CA LYS A 41 -19.39 -11.26 0.92
C LYS A 41 -20.51 -11.83 0.06
N TRP A 42 -20.42 -11.67 -1.26
CA TRP A 42 -21.45 -12.16 -2.19
C TRP A 42 -21.54 -13.69 -2.22
N ARG A 43 -20.40 -14.38 -2.18
CA ARG A 43 -20.32 -15.85 -2.21
C ARG A 43 -20.36 -16.49 -0.81
N GLU A 44 -20.51 -15.68 0.24
CA GLU A 44 -20.38 -16.09 1.65
C GLU A 44 -19.11 -16.92 1.95
N ASN A 45 -18.03 -16.63 1.21
CA ASN A 45 -16.81 -17.40 1.23
C ASN A 45 -15.78 -16.78 2.20
N ALA A 46 -15.61 -17.46 3.32
CA ALA A 46 -14.65 -17.14 4.37
C ALA A 46 -13.21 -16.96 3.88
N ALA A 47 -12.74 -17.79 2.94
CA ALA A 47 -11.38 -17.75 2.43
C ALA A 47 -11.11 -16.47 1.61
N LEU A 48 -12.09 -16.01 0.82
CA LEU A 48 -11.98 -14.75 0.07
C LEU A 48 -11.94 -13.54 1.00
N ILE A 49 -12.71 -13.55 2.09
CA ILE A 49 -12.66 -12.48 3.10
C ILE A 49 -11.30 -12.46 3.80
N SER A 50 -10.74 -13.63 4.16
CA SER A 50 -9.40 -13.72 4.73
C SER A 50 -8.34 -13.22 3.75
N ALA A 51 -8.45 -13.60 2.47
CA ALA A 51 -7.55 -13.14 1.42
C ALA A 51 -7.61 -11.62 1.26
N SER A 52 -8.80 -11.01 1.30
CA SER A 52 -8.94 -9.54 1.30
C SER A 52 -8.16 -8.90 2.45
N TYR A 53 -8.34 -9.39 3.68
CA TYR A 53 -7.66 -8.84 4.85
C TYR A 53 -6.13 -8.89 4.71
N TYR A 54 -5.57 -10.06 4.37
CA TYR A 54 -4.12 -10.19 4.21
C TYR A 54 -3.59 -9.32 3.08
N ASN A 55 -4.34 -9.19 1.99
CA ASN A 55 -3.96 -8.37 0.85
C ASN A 55 -3.97 -6.88 1.21
N GLN A 56 -4.94 -6.44 2.01
CA GLN A 56 -5.02 -5.07 2.53
C GLN A 56 -3.89 -4.75 3.51
N VAL A 57 -3.50 -5.71 4.36
CA VAL A 57 -2.34 -5.57 5.26
C VAL A 57 -1.05 -5.48 4.44
N ALA A 58 -0.88 -6.35 3.43
CA ALA A 58 0.27 -6.30 2.53
C ALA A 58 0.35 -4.95 1.79
N ALA A 59 -0.77 -4.42 1.32
CA ALA A 59 -0.85 -3.09 0.70
C ALA A 59 -0.37 -1.98 1.66
N ALA A 60 -0.83 -2.00 2.92
CA ALA A 60 -0.46 -1.01 3.93
C ALA A 60 1.03 -1.08 4.33
N ILE A 61 1.61 -2.28 4.37
CA ILE A 61 3.05 -2.45 4.61
C ILE A 61 3.84 -1.94 3.40
N ALA A 62 3.42 -2.33 2.18
CA ALA A 62 4.08 -1.92 0.95
C ALA A 62 3.98 -0.42 0.66
N SER A 63 3.01 0.29 1.22
CA SER A 63 2.91 1.75 1.07
C SER A 63 3.94 2.52 1.92
N LEU A 64 4.52 1.92 2.96
CA LEU A 64 5.57 2.56 3.78
C LEU A 64 6.84 2.90 2.98
N PRO A 65 7.49 1.97 2.25
CA PRO A 65 8.65 2.30 1.43
C PRO A 65 8.30 3.25 0.28
N VAL A 66 7.06 3.25 -0.21
CA VAL A 66 6.59 4.22 -1.22
C VAL A 66 6.59 5.65 -0.67
N VAL A 67 6.00 5.87 0.51
CA VAL A 67 6.01 7.19 1.15
C VAL A 67 7.44 7.59 1.50
N ALA A 68 8.25 6.68 2.02
CA ALA A 68 9.65 6.95 2.35
C ALA A 68 10.45 7.40 1.11
N THR A 69 10.33 6.68 -0.02
CA THR A 69 11.01 7.04 -1.27
C THR A 69 10.49 8.35 -1.87
N GLY A 70 9.19 8.65 -1.74
CA GLY A 70 8.60 9.93 -2.15
C GLY A 70 9.14 11.11 -1.34
N LEU A 71 9.27 10.97 -0.02
CA LEU A 71 9.87 11.98 0.86
C LEU A 71 11.38 12.16 0.59
N LEU A 72 12.09 11.05 0.36
CA LEU A 72 13.53 11.08 0.07
C LEU A 72 13.82 11.77 -1.28
N ALA A 73 12.98 11.53 -2.28
CA ALA A 73 13.01 12.23 -3.55
C ALA A 73 12.75 13.74 -3.36
N TRP A 74 11.80 14.12 -2.50
CA TRP A 74 11.60 15.53 -2.19
C TRP A 74 12.85 16.17 -1.54
N HIS A 75 13.47 15.51 -0.56
CA HIS A 75 14.63 16.05 0.14
C HIS A 75 15.86 16.19 -0.77
N PHE A 76 16.24 15.14 -1.51
CA PHE A 76 17.47 15.13 -2.30
C PHE A 76 17.36 15.71 -3.71
N GLN A 77 16.17 15.69 -4.30
CA GLN A 77 15.99 15.99 -5.72
C GLN A 77 15.44 17.39 -5.97
N LEU A 78 14.85 18.01 -4.94
CA LEU A 78 14.34 19.37 -5.00
C LEU A 78 15.09 20.34 -4.09
N GLU A 79 16.08 19.91 -3.27
CA GLU A 79 16.78 20.81 -2.34
C GLU A 79 15.79 21.65 -1.49
N GLU A 80 14.69 21.04 -1.06
CA GLU A 80 13.56 21.71 -0.39
C GLU A 80 12.83 22.80 -1.22
N ALA A 81 13.11 22.91 -2.52
CA ALA A 81 12.41 23.80 -3.43
C ALA A 81 10.90 23.55 -3.37
N ARG A 82 10.14 24.66 -3.43
CA ARG A 82 8.70 24.69 -3.23
C ARG A 82 7.98 23.61 -4.04
N LEU A 83 7.37 22.66 -3.34
CA LEU A 83 6.35 21.75 -3.87
C LEU A 83 5.26 22.59 -4.55
N LYS A 84 5.22 22.60 -5.88
CA LYS A 84 4.21 23.32 -6.65
C LYS A 84 3.52 22.39 -7.64
N GLY A 85 2.22 22.60 -7.82
CA GLY A 85 1.42 21.91 -8.82
C GLY A 85 1.30 20.39 -8.57
N ASN A 86 1.53 19.61 -9.63
CA ASN A 86 1.25 18.17 -9.68
C ASN A 86 2.06 17.35 -8.66
N LEU A 87 3.27 17.78 -8.31
CA LEU A 87 4.11 17.05 -7.36
C LEU A 87 3.56 17.12 -5.93
N LEU A 88 3.07 18.30 -5.51
CA LEU A 88 2.41 18.46 -4.22
C LEU A 88 1.16 17.58 -4.16
N LEU A 89 0.37 17.59 -5.23
CA LEU A 89 -0.84 16.77 -5.35
C LEU A 89 -0.51 15.27 -5.22
N HIS A 90 0.54 14.81 -5.89
CA HIS A 90 1.00 13.43 -5.82
C HIS A 90 1.43 13.04 -4.40
N LEU A 91 2.21 13.89 -3.72
CA LEU A 91 2.65 13.63 -2.34
C LEU A 91 1.47 13.58 -1.37
N VAL A 92 0.53 14.51 -1.49
CA VAL A 92 -0.69 14.56 -0.66
C VAL A 92 -1.55 13.32 -0.90
N PHE A 93 -1.84 12.96 -2.15
CA PHE A 93 -2.65 11.79 -2.46
C PHE A 93 -1.96 10.48 -2.08
N GLY A 94 -0.66 10.34 -2.30
CA GLY A 94 0.10 9.16 -1.88
C GLY A 94 0.10 9.00 -0.36
N SER A 95 0.28 10.10 0.38
CA SER A 95 0.25 10.09 1.85
C SER A 95 -1.15 9.77 2.38
N LEU A 96 -2.18 10.39 1.81
CA LEU A 96 -3.57 10.14 2.16
C LEU A 96 -3.97 8.68 1.87
N ALA A 97 -3.60 8.14 0.71
CA ALA A 97 -3.85 6.75 0.36
C ALA A 97 -3.18 5.79 1.36
N CYS A 98 -1.93 6.05 1.74
CA CYS A 98 -1.23 5.27 2.77
C CYS A 98 -1.99 5.30 4.12
N LEU A 99 -2.41 6.48 4.57
CA LEU A 99 -3.19 6.64 5.80
C LEU A 99 -4.52 5.87 5.72
N LEU A 100 -5.23 5.94 4.58
CA LEU A 100 -6.48 5.22 4.38
C LEU A 100 -6.28 3.70 4.39
N MET A 101 -5.22 3.18 3.75
CA MET A 101 -4.89 1.75 3.80
C MET A 101 -4.67 1.28 5.25
N TRP A 102 -3.93 2.06 6.05
CA TRP A 102 -3.75 1.78 7.48
C TRP A 102 -5.04 1.93 8.29
N ALA A 103 -5.88 2.90 7.97
CA ALA A 103 -7.17 3.10 8.61
C ALA A 103 -8.10 1.90 8.37
N VAL A 104 -8.13 1.36 7.15
CA VAL A 104 -8.91 0.15 6.82
C VAL A 104 -8.39 -1.05 7.62
N VAL A 105 -7.08 -1.27 7.70
CA VAL A 105 -6.49 -2.33 8.56
C VAL A 105 -6.89 -2.13 10.02
N ALA A 106 -6.87 -0.90 10.53
CA ALA A 106 -7.27 -0.60 11.90
C ALA A 106 -8.76 -0.86 12.13
N LEU A 107 -9.62 -0.54 11.16
CA LEU A 107 -11.06 -0.83 11.21
C LEU A 107 -11.32 -2.33 11.23
N TYR A 108 -10.63 -3.11 10.39
CA TYR A 108 -10.70 -4.57 10.42
C TYR A 108 -10.40 -5.13 11.82
N ARG A 109 -9.32 -4.66 12.45
CA ARG A 109 -8.94 -5.06 13.80
C ARG A 109 -9.99 -4.69 14.86
N ARG A 110 -10.68 -3.56 14.69
CA ARG A 110 -11.77 -3.14 15.58
C ARG A 110 -13.01 -4.03 15.38
N THR A 111 -13.39 -4.33 14.15
CA THR A 111 -14.55 -5.18 13.82
C THR A 111 -14.34 -6.66 14.15
N ASP A 112 -13.10 -7.15 14.05
CA ASP A 112 -12.72 -8.52 14.45
C ASP A 112 -12.92 -8.79 15.94
N THR A 113 -12.87 -7.74 16.76
CA THR A 113 -13.11 -7.85 18.20
C THR A 113 -14.59 -8.13 18.51
N ALA A 114 -15.52 -7.87 17.58
CA ALA A 114 -16.96 -7.95 17.83
C ALA A 114 -17.76 -8.90 16.90
N GLY A 115 -17.44 -9.05 15.62
CA GLY A 115 -18.37 -9.69 14.66
C GLY A 115 -17.82 -10.78 13.74
N ILE A 116 -16.52 -10.73 13.43
CA ILE A 116 -15.96 -11.59 12.39
C ILE A 116 -15.59 -12.97 12.94
N ARG A 117 -14.99 -13.05 14.14
CA ARG A 117 -14.76 -14.32 14.86
C ARG A 117 -16.04 -15.14 15.04
N ALA A 118 -17.18 -14.48 15.29
CA ALA A 118 -18.47 -15.16 15.44
C ALA A 118 -18.95 -15.81 14.14
N ARG A 119 -18.79 -15.14 12.99
CA ARG A 119 -19.16 -15.71 11.67
C ARG A 119 -18.24 -16.84 11.23
N TYR A 120 -16.93 -16.72 11.48
CA TYR A 120 -15.98 -17.81 11.19
C TYR A 120 -16.16 -19.00 12.13
N ALA A 121 -16.40 -18.79 13.43
CA ALA A 121 -16.67 -19.88 14.36
C ALA A 121 -17.92 -20.67 13.97
N MET A 122 -18.96 -20.02 13.43
CA MET A 122 -20.15 -20.72 12.97
C MET A 122 -19.93 -21.52 11.67
N GLN A 123 -19.09 -21.05 10.73
CA GLN A 123 -18.79 -21.78 9.49
C GLN A 123 -17.87 -23.00 9.68
N PHE A 124 -17.09 -23.09 10.77
CA PHE A 124 -16.31 -24.29 11.11
C PHE A 124 -17.07 -25.30 11.99
N LEU A 125 -18.27 -24.95 12.46
CA LEU A 125 -19.13 -25.78 13.33
C LEU A 125 -20.37 -26.35 12.62
N THR A 126 -20.46 -26.18 11.29
CA THR A 126 -21.50 -26.77 10.41
C THR A 126 -20.84 -27.58 9.31
#